data_AF-A0A0F9RPP0-F1
#
_entry.id   AF-A0A0F9RPP0-F1
#
_cell.length_a   1.000
_cell.length_b   1.000
_cell.length_c   1.000
_cell.angle_alpha   90.00
_cell.angle_beta   90.00
_cell.angle_gamma   90.00
#
_symmetry.space_group_name_H-M   'P 1'
#
loop_
_entity.id
_entity.type
_entity.pdbx_description
1 polymer ?
#
loop_
_entity_poly.entity_id
_entity_poly.type
_entity_poly.pdbx_seq_one_letter_code
_entity_poly.pdbx_strand_id
1 'polypeptide(L)'
;MAQDSKKKPRYRNLILLFFLYIIFWVVLIAILQRLFRPPSGLALSRWIPLNNVFIELGLIFVLILPISAIIGLVVGGYLITPLILFIHKKILGSKKFYGIQSEPSSEEGKLLSRGFFPVLMAINLSSIFLNPAVLKLILAADILLEFDEVAKIPILTKFLAELILLMITFGVATTFFSSVWFLKDSGIIYSNKQKVVKSDESLVVRSIGDWYQTILRSYAGIGAVITYISVIQDFVTRFINIYGQPGYMLNIPSLILWLGMPFYLILSLIPAIIFADLIKKNRISYIRNIGRKIGIKESAIISLEFSGEP
;
A
#
# COMPACT_ATOMS: atom_id res chain seq x y z
N MET A 1 -42.02 10.36 -20.31
CA MET A 1 -41.52 8.99 -20.10
C MET A 1 -40.10 9.07 -19.56
N ALA A 2 -39.95 8.97 -18.24
CA ALA A 2 -38.64 8.97 -17.60
C ALA A 2 -38.01 7.58 -17.76
N GLN A 3 -37.00 7.47 -18.62
CA GLN A 3 -36.11 6.31 -18.61
C GLN A 3 -35.15 6.49 -17.43
N ASP A 4 -35.56 5.94 -16.29
CA ASP A 4 -34.72 5.77 -15.12
C ASP A 4 -33.66 4.71 -15.46
N SER A 5 -32.56 5.15 -16.11
CA SER A 5 -31.44 4.29 -16.42
C SER A 5 -30.89 3.77 -15.09
N LYS A 6 -31.06 2.46 -14.84
CA LYS A 6 -30.47 1.76 -13.69
C LYS A 6 -28.95 1.99 -13.70
N LYS A 7 -28.48 3.06 -13.05
CA LYS A 7 -27.05 3.30 -12.84
C LYS A 7 -26.49 2.07 -12.14
N LYS A 8 -25.64 1.31 -12.84
CA LYS A 8 -24.93 0.18 -12.23
C LYS A 8 -24.26 0.69 -10.95
N PRO A 9 -24.29 -0.07 -9.84
CA PRO A 9 -23.66 0.38 -8.60
C PRO A 9 -22.16 0.58 -8.86
N ARG A 10 -21.66 1.80 -8.61
CA ARG A 10 -20.28 2.23 -8.92
C ARG A 10 -19.21 1.29 -8.36
N TYR A 11 -19.49 0.61 -7.24
CA TYR A 11 -18.56 -0.30 -6.56
C TYR A 11 -18.86 -1.79 -6.78
N ARG A 12 -19.87 -2.16 -7.59
CA ARG A 12 -20.32 -3.55 -7.73
C ARG A 12 -19.18 -4.51 -8.08
N ASN A 13 -18.34 -4.14 -9.04
CA ASN A 13 -17.23 -4.98 -9.49
C ASN A 13 -16.14 -5.12 -8.41
N LEU A 14 -15.85 -4.05 -7.67
CA LEU A 14 -14.87 -4.08 -6.58
C LEU A 14 -15.35 -4.96 -5.42
N ILE A 15 -16.63 -4.82 -5.04
CA ILE A 15 -17.24 -5.66 -4.00
C ILE A 15 -17.25 -7.13 -4.43
N LEU A 16 -17.59 -7.43 -5.69
CA LEU A 16 -17.54 -8.78 -6.21
C LEU A 16 -16.11 -9.36 -6.17
N LEU A 17 -15.10 -8.59 -6.59
CA LEU A 17 -13.70 -9.01 -6.53
C LEU A 17 -13.24 -9.27 -5.10
N PHE A 18 -13.63 -8.42 -4.15
CA PHE A 18 -13.30 -8.62 -2.73
C PHE A 18 -14.01 -9.86 -2.16
N PHE A 19 -15.27 -10.10 -2.54
CA PHE A 19 -15.99 -11.30 -2.12
C PHE A 19 -15.36 -12.58 -2.68
N LEU A 20 -14.98 -12.59 -3.96
CA LEU A 20 -14.24 -13.70 -4.58
C LEU A 20 -12.88 -13.93 -3.90
N TYR A 21 -12.20 -12.85 -3.51
CA TYR A 21 -10.97 -12.91 -2.73
C TYR A 21 -11.17 -13.59 -1.36
N ILE A 22 -12.25 -13.27 -0.63
CA ILE A 22 -12.58 -13.94 0.64
C ILE A 22 -12.83 -15.44 0.40
N ILE A 23 -13.64 -15.79 -0.60
CA ILE A 23 -13.91 -17.19 -0.95
C ILE A 23 -12.61 -17.91 -1.29
N PHE A 24 -11.74 -17.30 -2.09
CA PHE A 24 -10.44 -17.87 -2.45
C PHE A 24 -9.63 -18.24 -1.21
N TRP A 25 -9.49 -17.33 -0.23
CA TRP A 25 -8.76 -17.63 0.99
C TRP A 25 -9.40 -18.71 1.84
N VAL A 26 -10.73 -18.71 1.99
CA VAL A 26 -11.46 -19.75 2.72
C VAL A 26 -11.22 -21.13 2.09
N VAL A 27 -11.34 -21.23 0.77
CA VAL A 27 -11.11 -22.49 0.02
C VAL A 27 -9.65 -22.91 0.12
N LEU A 28 -8.71 -21.99 -0.07
CA LEU A 28 -7.27 -22.27 0.02
C LEU A 28 -6.90 -22.83 1.41
N ILE A 29 -7.40 -22.20 2.47
CA ILE A 29 -7.19 -22.64 3.86
C ILE A 29 -7.75 -24.03 4.10
N ALA A 30 -8.97 -24.30 3.63
CA ALA A 30 -9.58 -25.62 3.75
C ALA A 30 -8.75 -26.70 3.02
N ILE A 31 -8.19 -26.38 1.84
CA ILE A 31 -7.30 -27.29 1.10
C ILE A 31 -6.00 -27.52 1.87
N LEU A 32 -5.34 -26.44 2.32
CA LEU A 32 -4.07 -26.52 3.04
C LEU A 32 -4.21 -27.31 4.35
N GLN A 33 -5.28 -27.09 5.11
CA GLN A 33 -5.57 -27.86 6.33
C GLN A 33 -5.71 -29.36 6.05
N ARG A 34 -6.40 -29.74 4.95
CA ARG A 34 -6.55 -31.14 4.57
C ARG A 34 -5.25 -31.77 4.07
N LEU A 35 -4.42 -31.01 3.35
CA LEU A 35 -3.17 -31.48 2.77
C LEU A 35 -2.10 -31.71 3.84
N PHE A 36 -1.90 -30.74 4.72
CA PHE A 36 -0.82 -30.76 5.71
C PHE A 36 -1.18 -31.48 7.01
N ARG A 37 -2.49 -31.62 7.33
CA ARG A 37 -2.99 -32.23 8.57
C ARG A 37 -2.12 -31.85 9.78
N PRO A 38 -1.94 -30.54 10.04
CA PRO A 38 -1.00 -30.08 11.04
C PRO A 38 -1.35 -30.71 12.39
N PRO A 39 -0.37 -31.07 13.22
CA PRO A 39 -0.65 -31.43 14.60
C PRO A 39 -1.42 -30.29 15.27
N SER A 40 -2.45 -30.65 16.04
CA SER A 40 -3.27 -29.69 16.76
C SER A 40 -2.39 -28.85 17.70
N GLY A 41 -2.44 -27.53 17.58
CA GLY A 41 -1.79 -26.62 18.54
C GLY A 41 -0.72 -25.68 17.97
N LEU A 42 -0.42 -25.72 16.67
CA LEU A 42 0.58 -24.81 16.08
C LEU A 42 0.03 -23.40 15.88
N ALA A 43 0.59 -22.43 16.60
CA ALA A 43 0.32 -21.00 16.45
C ALA A 43 1.33 -20.33 15.51
N LEU A 44 0.87 -19.55 14.52
CA LEU A 44 1.72 -18.84 13.56
C LEU A 44 2.48 -17.69 14.22
N SER A 45 1.75 -16.84 14.93
CA SER A 45 2.29 -15.66 15.59
C SER A 45 2.07 -15.71 17.09
N ARG A 46 2.98 -15.09 17.84
CA ARG A 46 2.77 -14.80 19.26
C ARG A 46 1.70 -13.72 19.52
N TRP A 47 1.29 -12.98 18.49
CA TRP A 47 0.40 -11.84 18.61
C TRP A 47 -1.07 -12.19 18.40
N ILE A 48 -1.34 -13.31 17.73
CA ILE A 48 -2.71 -13.75 17.47
C ILE A 48 -2.97 -14.93 18.41
N PRO A 49 -3.96 -14.83 19.32
CA PRO A 49 -4.24 -15.85 20.32
C PRO A 49 -5.03 -17.02 19.71
N LEU A 50 -4.51 -17.60 18.63
CA LEU A 50 -5.04 -18.75 17.94
C LEU A 50 -3.96 -19.83 17.90
N ASN A 51 -4.36 -21.09 18.05
CA ASN A 51 -3.43 -22.22 18.03
C ASN A 51 -3.56 -22.99 16.70
N ASN A 52 -3.79 -22.26 15.60
CA ASN A 52 -3.95 -22.84 14.28
C ASN A 52 -3.42 -21.89 13.18
N VAL A 53 -2.23 -22.21 12.66
CA VAL A 53 -1.55 -21.47 11.59
C VAL A 53 -2.46 -21.12 10.42
N PHE A 54 -3.27 -22.06 9.94
CA PHE A 54 -4.09 -21.84 8.76
C PHE A 54 -5.27 -20.91 9.02
N ILE A 55 -5.86 -20.97 10.22
CA ILE A 55 -6.91 -20.03 10.62
C ILE A 55 -6.31 -18.63 10.82
N GLU A 56 -5.12 -18.54 11.41
CA GLU A 56 -4.39 -17.27 11.53
C GLU A 56 -4.10 -16.64 10.17
N LEU A 57 -3.62 -17.43 9.19
CA LEU A 57 -3.42 -16.93 7.82
C LEU A 57 -4.71 -16.38 7.22
N GLY A 58 -5.84 -17.06 7.40
CA GLY A 58 -7.15 -16.55 6.96
C GLY A 58 -7.54 -15.25 7.63
N LEU A 59 -7.36 -15.17 8.94
CA LEU A 59 -7.63 -13.96 9.70
C LEU A 59 -6.78 -12.79 9.21
N ILE A 60 -5.50 -13.02 8.95
CA ILE A 60 -4.57 -12.01 8.42
C ILE A 60 -5.10 -11.43 7.11
N PHE A 61 -5.39 -12.28 6.13
CA PHE A 61 -5.77 -11.85 4.79
C PHE A 61 -7.19 -11.30 4.68
N VAL A 62 -8.16 -11.95 5.32
CA VAL A 62 -9.58 -11.58 5.20
C VAL A 62 -9.95 -10.40 6.09
N LEU A 63 -9.29 -10.24 7.25
CA LEU A 63 -9.68 -9.26 8.26
C LEU A 63 -8.59 -8.25 8.58
N ILE A 64 -7.40 -8.70 9.00
CA ILE A 64 -6.38 -7.81 9.56
C ILE A 64 -5.83 -6.87 8.50
N LEU A 65 -5.46 -7.36 7.31
CA LEU A 65 -4.93 -6.53 6.23
C LEU A 65 -5.93 -5.46 5.75
N PRO A 66 -7.22 -5.79 5.45
CA PRO A 66 -8.22 -4.78 5.14
C PRO A 66 -8.40 -3.72 6.23
N ILE A 67 -8.46 -4.12 7.51
CA ILE A 67 -8.60 -3.19 8.64
C ILE A 67 -7.35 -2.30 8.75
N SER A 68 -6.16 -2.89 8.67
CA SER A 68 -4.87 -2.18 8.71
C SER A 68 -4.79 -1.13 7.60
N ALA A 69 -5.28 -1.43 6.40
CA ALA A 69 -5.38 -0.46 5.32
C ALA A 69 -6.38 0.67 5.59
N ILE A 70 -7.55 0.37 6.17
CA ILE A 70 -8.52 1.40 6.56
C ILE A 70 -7.93 2.32 7.64
N ILE A 71 -7.28 1.75 8.66
CA ILE A 71 -6.60 2.52 9.70
C ILE A 71 -5.51 3.39 9.07
N GLY A 72 -4.67 2.81 8.21
CA GLY A 72 -3.62 3.54 7.52
C GLY A 72 -4.17 4.68 6.65
N LEU A 73 -5.29 4.46 5.97
CA LEU A 73 -5.98 5.49 5.19
C LEU A 73 -6.45 6.67 6.06
N VAL A 74 -7.05 6.38 7.22
CA VAL A 74 -7.54 7.42 8.14
C VAL A 74 -6.37 8.17 8.78
N VAL A 75 -5.39 7.46 9.32
CA VAL A 75 -4.20 8.04 9.96
C VAL A 75 -3.40 8.85 8.94
N GLY A 76 -3.09 8.26 7.80
CA GLY A 76 -2.33 8.92 6.73
C GLY A 76 -3.06 10.14 6.18
N GLY A 77 -4.34 9.97 5.88
CA GLY A 77 -5.18 11.02 5.33
C GLY A 77 -5.39 12.21 6.28
N TYR A 78 -5.76 11.96 7.53
CA TYR A 78 -6.17 13.04 8.45
C TYR A 78 -5.05 13.56 9.36
N LEU A 79 -4.02 12.76 9.66
CA LEU A 79 -2.92 13.15 10.55
C LEU A 79 -1.62 13.43 9.79
N ILE A 80 -1.26 12.58 8.83
CA ILE A 80 0.02 12.72 8.12
C ILE A 80 -0.05 13.73 6.97
N THR A 81 -1.15 13.79 6.21
CA THR A 81 -1.33 14.79 5.14
C THR A 81 -1.11 16.23 5.62
N PRO A 82 -1.73 16.70 6.72
CA PRO A 82 -1.54 18.06 7.21
C PRO A 82 -0.08 18.32 7.60
N LEU A 83 0.57 17.34 8.22
CA LEU A 83 1.97 17.41 8.63
C LEU A 83 2.88 17.56 7.40
N ILE A 84 2.70 16.72 6.38
CA ILE A 84 3.45 16.80 5.13
C ILE A 84 3.23 18.16 4.46
N LEU A 85 1.99 18.64 4.40
CA LEU A 85 1.67 19.93 3.80
C LEU A 85 2.39 21.09 4.53
N PHE A 86 2.37 21.06 5.87
CA PHE A 86 3.05 22.05 6.71
C PHE A 86 4.57 22.02 6.50
N ILE A 87 5.17 20.83 6.55
CA ILE A 87 6.62 20.63 6.32
C ILE A 87 7.01 21.12 4.92
N HIS A 88 6.26 20.72 3.90
CA HIS A 88 6.52 21.12 2.51
C HIS A 88 6.49 22.64 2.37
N LYS A 89 5.47 23.30 2.91
CA LYS A 89 5.37 24.76 2.85
C LYS A 89 6.50 25.46 3.62
N LYS A 90 6.81 24.99 4.83
CA LYS A 90 7.81 25.62 5.71
C LYS A 90 9.24 25.45 5.19
N ILE A 91 9.60 24.26 4.72
CA ILE A 91 10.97 23.93 4.32
C ILE A 91 11.21 24.21 2.83
N LEU A 92 10.33 23.73 1.95
CA LEU A 92 10.52 23.78 0.49
C LEU A 92 9.84 24.99 -0.17
N GLY A 93 8.95 25.65 0.57
CA GLY A 93 7.96 26.60 0.05
C GLY A 93 8.16 28.07 0.41
N SER A 94 9.16 28.42 1.22
CA SER A 94 9.32 29.78 1.77
C SER A 94 9.41 30.89 0.70
N LYS A 95 9.77 30.55 -0.55
CA LYS A 95 9.87 31.47 -1.70
C LYS A 95 8.96 31.08 -2.88
N LYS A 96 7.93 30.27 -2.65
CA LYS A 96 7.03 29.77 -3.69
C LYS A 96 5.61 30.26 -3.46
N PHE A 97 4.89 30.53 -4.54
CA PHE A 97 3.48 30.83 -4.49
C PHE A 97 2.69 29.52 -4.37
N TYR A 98 1.70 29.48 -3.48
CA TYR A 98 0.80 28.33 -3.30
C TYR A 98 -0.63 28.75 -3.58
N GLY A 99 -1.36 27.90 -4.30
CA GLY A 99 -2.80 28.09 -4.46
C GLY A 99 -3.53 26.77 -4.70
N ILE A 100 -4.86 26.86 -4.67
CA ILE A 100 -5.75 25.74 -4.92
C ILE A 100 -6.24 25.85 -6.37
N GLN A 101 -6.10 24.75 -7.12
CA GLN A 101 -6.69 24.57 -8.43
C GLN A 101 -7.73 23.45 -8.30
N SER A 102 -8.98 23.72 -8.65
CA SER A 102 -9.99 22.67 -8.74
C SER A 102 -9.63 21.76 -9.90
N GLU A 103 -9.08 20.58 -9.62
CA GLU A 103 -9.00 19.53 -10.62
C GLU A 103 -10.44 19.11 -11.02
N PRO A 104 -10.71 18.93 -12.32
CA PRO A 104 -11.92 18.21 -12.73
C PRO A 104 -11.87 16.83 -12.08
N SER A 105 -13.03 16.35 -11.60
CA SER A 105 -13.11 15.08 -10.88
C SER A 105 -12.46 13.96 -11.72
N SER A 106 -11.28 13.49 -11.30
CA SER A 106 -10.55 12.46 -12.04
C SER A 106 -11.39 11.21 -12.29
N GLU A 107 -11.26 10.70 -13.51
CA GLU A 107 -12.02 9.59 -14.10
C GLU A 107 -12.15 8.38 -13.17
N GLU A 108 -13.37 7.83 -13.13
CA GLU A 108 -13.78 6.68 -12.32
C GLU A 108 -13.01 5.38 -12.63
N GLY A 109 -12.26 5.33 -13.74
CA GLY A 109 -11.71 4.11 -14.33
C GLY A 109 -10.43 3.53 -13.68
N LYS A 110 -9.83 4.15 -12.67
CA LYS A 110 -8.51 3.73 -12.12
C LYS A 110 -8.45 3.61 -10.60
N LEU A 111 -9.56 3.29 -9.92
CA LEU A 111 -9.57 3.11 -8.46
C LEU A 111 -8.63 1.98 -7.99
N LEU A 112 -8.65 0.83 -8.67
CA LEU A 112 -7.82 -0.32 -8.28
C LEU A 112 -6.32 -0.08 -8.47
N SER A 113 -5.92 0.70 -9.47
CA SER A 113 -4.51 1.01 -9.73
C SER A 113 -3.89 1.91 -8.65
N ARG A 114 -4.72 2.58 -7.82
CA ARG A 114 -4.24 3.26 -6.62
C ARG A 114 -3.62 2.27 -5.61
N GLY A 115 -4.02 1.00 -5.64
CA GLY A 115 -3.53 -0.03 -4.72
C GLY A 115 -2.20 -0.67 -5.08
N PHE A 116 -1.74 -0.56 -6.33
CA PHE A 116 -0.54 -1.26 -6.80
C PHE A 116 0.73 -0.87 -6.03
N PHE A 117 1.07 0.43 -6.00
CA PHE A 117 2.28 0.91 -5.34
C PHE A 117 2.29 0.81 -3.81
N PRO A 118 1.18 1.08 -3.08
CA PRO A 118 1.13 0.80 -1.64
C PRO A 118 1.45 -0.65 -1.30
N VAL A 119 0.93 -1.59 -2.10
CA VAL A 119 1.19 -3.02 -1.93
C VAL A 119 2.67 -3.34 -2.14
N LEU A 120 3.28 -2.84 -3.21
CA LEU A 120 4.71 -3.02 -3.45
C LEU A 120 5.57 -2.47 -2.31
N MET A 121 5.22 -1.30 -1.78
CA MET A 121 5.89 -0.73 -0.62
C MET A 121 5.72 -1.60 0.62
N ALA A 122 4.53 -2.15 0.87
CA ALA A 122 4.28 -3.02 2.02
C ALA A 122 5.16 -4.28 1.99
N ILE A 123 5.29 -4.91 0.80
CA ILE A 123 6.15 -6.08 0.57
C ILE A 123 7.62 -5.73 0.77
N ASN A 124 8.07 -4.60 0.20
CA ASN A 124 9.44 -4.16 0.35
C ASN A 124 9.77 -3.87 1.83
N LEU A 125 8.89 -3.15 2.54
CA LEU A 125 9.06 -2.86 3.96
C LEU A 125 9.05 -4.13 4.81
N SER A 126 8.15 -5.09 4.55
CA SER A 126 8.12 -6.35 5.32
C SER A 126 9.42 -7.11 5.16
N SER A 127 9.99 -7.12 3.95
CA SER A 127 11.26 -7.78 3.69
C SER A 127 12.45 -7.05 4.33
N ILE A 128 12.48 -5.70 4.30
CA ILE A 128 13.54 -4.90 4.95
C ILE A 128 13.53 -5.09 6.48
N PHE A 129 12.34 -5.13 7.09
CA PHE A 129 12.22 -5.31 8.54
C PHE A 129 12.43 -6.75 8.98
N LEU A 130 12.47 -7.70 8.04
CA LEU A 130 12.70 -9.09 8.35
C LEU A 130 14.16 -9.34 8.71
N ASN A 131 14.44 -9.49 10.00
CA ASN A 131 15.75 -9.86 10.52
C ASN A 131 15.62 -10.96 11.60
N PRO A 132 16.72 -11.62 12.01
CA PRO A 132 16.67 -12.71 12.97
C PRO A 132 16.05 -12.35 14.33
N ALA A 133 16.24 -11.12 14.82
CA ALA A 133 15.64 -10.67 16.08
C ALA A 133 14.12 -10.52 15.94
N VAL A 134 13.66 -9.97 14.82
CA VAL A 134 12.25 -9.81 14.48
C VAL A 134 11.58 -11.17 14.29
N LEU A 135 12.24 -12.13 13.62
CA LEU A 135 11.73 -13.50 13.49
C LEU A 135 11.43 -14.14 14.85
N LYS A 136 12.36 -14.04 15.81
CA LYS A 136 12.18 -14.57 17.17
C LYS A 136 11.08 -13.86 17.95
N LEU A 137 10.86 -12.58 17.68
CA LEU A 137 9.81 -11.79 18.34
C LEU A 137 8.42 -12.16 17.83
N ILE A 138 8.28 -12.43 16.53
CA ILE A 138 6.98 -12.50 15.86
C ILE A 138 6.48 -13.94 15.73
N LEU A 139 7.37 -14.89 15.40
CA LEU A 139 7.01 -16.29 15.22
C LEU A 139 6.97 -17.04 16.56
N ALA A 140 6.06 -18.02 16.65
CA ALA A 140 6.10 -19.00 17.73
C ALA A 140 7.34 -19.92 17.56
N ALA A 141 7.94 -20.32 18.68
CA ALA A 141 9.17 -21.13 18.67
C ALA A 141 8.97 -22.51 18.00
N ASP A 142 7.78 -23.09 18.16
CA ASP A 142 7.45 -24.43 17.65
C ASP A 142 7.47 -24.48 16.12
N ILE A 143 7.10 -23.39 15.44
CA ILE A 143 7.12 -23.28 13.97
C ILE A 143 8.54 -23.22 13.41
N LEU A 144 9.44 -22.50 14.09
CA LEU A 144 10.84 -22.42 13.67
C LEU A 144 11.49 -23.81 13.70
N LEU A 145 11.22 -24.58 14.76
CA LEU A 145 11.75 -25.94 14.91
C LEU A 145 11.14 -26.91 13.88
N GLU A 146 9.83 -26.84 13.64
CA GLU A 146 9.16 -27.80 12.76
C GLU A 146 9.44 -27.54 11.27
N PHE A 147 9.47 -26.29 10.81
CA PHE A 147 9.68 -25.98 9.40
C PHE A 147 11.14 -25.89 8.98
N ASP A 148 12.03 -25.29 9.79
CA ASP A 148 13.43 -25.10 9.39
C ASP A 148 14.28 -26.35 9.63
N GLU A 149 14.11 -27.03 10.77
CA GLU A 149 14.95 -28.17 11.16
C GLU A 149 14.37 -29.52 10.71
N VAL A 150 13.06 -29.75 10.93
CA VAL A 150 12.42 -31.04 10.62
C VAL A 150 12.00 -31.12 9.15
N ALA A 151 11.27 -30.13 8.65
CA ALA A 151 10.73 -30.14 7.28
C ALA A 151 11.71 -29.58 6.22
N LYS A 152 12.77 -28.88 6.63
CA LYS A 152 13.77 -28.23 5.77
C LYS A 152 13.16 -27.25 4.74
N ILE A 153 12.22 -26.41 5.17
CA ILE A 153 11.48 -25.45 4.32
C ILE A 153 11.74 -23.98 4.75
N PRO A 154 13.00 -23.49 4.70
CA PRO A 154 13.35 -22.16 5.22
C PRO A 154 12.69 -20.99 4.47
N ILE A 155 12.31 -21.21 3.21
CA ILE A 155 11.64 -20.18 2.39
C ILE A 155 10.20 -20.00 2.86
N LEU A 156 9.53 -21.08 3.28
CA LEU A 156 8.19 -21.02 3.82
C LEU A 156 8.18 -20.30 5.17
N THR A 157 9.14 -20.58 6.05
CA THR A 157 9.29 -19.88 7.34
C THR A 157 9.50 -18.38 7.13
N LYS A 158 10.39 -18.00 6.19
CA LYS A 158 10.64 -16.61 5.81
C LYS A 158 9.36 -15.94 5.28
N PHE A 159 8.65 -16.60 4.36
CA PHE A 159 7.39 -16.11 3.81
C PHE A 159 6.33 -15.92 4.89
N LEU A 160 6.13 -16.92 5.75
CA LEU A 160 5.19 -16.87 6.87
C LEU A 160 5.49 -15.70 7.81
N ALA A 161 6.75 -15.44 8.11
CA ALA A 161 7.14 -14.27 8.89
C ALA A 161 6.85 -12.93 8.19
N GLU A 162 7.11 -12.84 6.89
CA GLU A 162 6.77 -11.67 6.08
C GLU A 162 5.26 -11.42 6.09
N LEU A 163 4.42 -12.46 6.08
CA LEU A 163 2.96 -12.34 6.18
C LEU A 163 2.50 -11.71 7.50
N ILE A 164 3.15 -12.05 8.61
CA ILE A 164 2.82 -11.45 9.91
C ILE A 164 3.28 -10.00 9.94
N LEU A 165 4.47 -9.69 9.40
CA LEU A 165 4.95 -8.31 9.27
C LEU A 165 4.06 -7.46 8.36
N LEU A 166 3.48 -8.07 7.31
CA LEU A 166 2.55 -7.39 6.40
C LEU A 166 1.35 -6.81 7.15
N MET A 167 0.90 -7.38 8.27
CA MET A 167 -0.16 -6.77 9.09
C MET A 167 0.13 -5.32 9.46
N ILE A 168 1.40 -5.01 9.73
CA ILE A 168 1.86 -3.68 10.12
C ILE A 168 2.31 -2.89 8.89
N THR A 169 3.16 -3.46 8.05
CA THR A 169 3.75 -2.72 6.91
C THR A 169 2.71 -2.35 5.86
N PHE A 170 1.60 -3.10 5.74
CA PHE A 170 0.48 -2.76 4.87
C PHE A 170 -0.25 -1.48 5.33
N GLY A 171 -0.49 -1.34 6.63
CA GLY A 171 -1.06 -0.13 7.21
C GLY A 171 -0.11 1.06 7.10
N VAL A 172 1.19 0.85 7.34
CA VAL A 172 2.23 1.89 7.18
C VAL A 172 2.33 2.36 5.72
N ALA A 173 2.39 1.44 4.76
CA ALA A 173 2.42 1.80 3.34
C ALA A 173 1.15 2.57 2.93
N THR A 174 -0.03 2.10 3.38
CA THR A 174 -1.29 2.79 3.13
C THR A 174 -1.33 4.18 3.78
N THR A 175 -0.70 4.37 4.94
CA THR A 175 -0.54 5.68 5.61
C THR A 175 0.20 6.67 4.71
N PHE A 176 1.35 6.28 4.16
CA PHE A 176 2.11 7.16 3.27
C PHE A 176 1.35 7.45 1.98
N PHE A 177 0.81 6.43 1.30
CA PHE A 177 0.12 6.65 0.03
C PHE A 177 -1.22 7.39 0.17
N SER A 178 -1.98 7.14 1.24
CA SER A 178 -3.22 7.88 1.49
C SER A 178 -2.97 9.36 1.73
N SER A 179 -1.87 9.71 2.43
CA SER A 179 -1.50 11.11 2.61
C SER A 179 -1.30 11.83 1.26
N VAL A 180 -0.66 11.14 0.31
CA VAL A 180 -0.46 11.64 -1.04
C VAL A 180 -1.77 11.72 -1.82
N TRP A 181 -2.67 10.74 -1.68
CA TRP A 181 -3.99 10.79 -2.34
C TRP A 181 -4.81 11.99 -1.85
N PHE A 182 -4.74 12.30 -0.56
CA PHE A 182 -5.44 13.45 0.03
C PHE A 182 -4.86 14.77 -0.47
N LEU A 183 -3.52 14.89 -0.55
CA LEU A 183 -2.87 16.06 -1.14
C LEU A 183 -3.23 16.24 -2.61
N LYS A 184 -3.18 15.16 -3.39
CA LYS A 184 -3.52 15.19 -4.82
C LYS A 184 -4.96 15.61 -5.05
N ASP A 185 -5.90 14.94 -4.39
CA ASP A 185 -7.33 15.24 -4.53
C ASP A 185 -7.68 16.67 -4.03
N SER A 186 -6.88 17.26 -3.13
CA SER A 186 -7.10 18.63 -2.66
C SER A 186 -6.79 19.70 -3.72
N GLY A 187 -6.01 19.37 -4.76
CA GLY A 187 -5.66 20.28 -5.85
C GLY A 187 -4.71 21.41 -5.43
N ILE A 188 -3.91 21.22 -4.37
CA ILE A 188 -2.95 22.22 -3.92
C ILE A 188 -1.72 22.18 -4.83
N ILE A 189 -1.47 23.31 -5.50
CA ILE A 189 -0.34 23.51 -6.40
C ILE A 189 0.64 24.55 -5.83
N TYR A 190 1.89 24.46 -6.27
CA TYR A 190 2.91 25.47 -6.01
C TYR A 190 3.54 25.97 -7.31
N SER A 191 4.00 27.21 -7.30
CA SER A 191 4.70 27.86 -8.41
C SER A 191 5.91 28.68 -7.95
N ASN A 192 6.97 28.68 -8.75
CA ASN A 192 8.14 29.55 -8.57
C ASN A 192 7.99 30.93 -9.24
N LYS A 193 6.78 31.38 -9.60
CA LYS A 193 6.53 32.67 -10.29
C LYS A 193 7.32 33.86 -9.71
N GLN A 194 7.44 33.96 -8.38
CA GLN A 194 8.20 35.03 -7.72
C GLN A 194 9.72 34.99 -7.98
N LYS A 195 10.29 33.81 -8.25
CA LYS A 195 11.68 33.64 -8.67
C LYS A 195 11.87 33.94 -10.14
N VAL A 196 10.95 33.49 -11.00
CA VAL A 196 10.99 33.76 -12.45
C VAL A 196 10.96 35.27 -12.76
N VAL A 197 10.25 36.07 -11.98
CA VAL A 197 10.28 37.53 -12.14
C VAL A 197 11.66 38.14 -11.81
N LYS A 198 12.50 37.43 -11.04
CA LYS A 198 13.80 37.91 -10.55
C LYS A 198 14.99 37.13 -11.13
N SER A 199 14.76 36.15 -11.99
CA SER A 199 15.78 35.26 -12.55
C SER A 199 15.25 34.62 -13.83
N ASP A 200 16.13 34.28 -14.78
CA ASP A 200 15.78 33.55 -16.02
C ASP A 200 15.42 32.06 -15.79
N GLU A 201 14.94 31.72 -14.59
CA GLU A 201 14.42 30.39 -14.30
C GLU A 201 13.09 30.16 -15.03
N SER A 202 12.87 28.94 -15.53
CA SER A 202 11.59 28.58 -16.14
C SER A 202 10.46 28.50 -15.11
N LEU A 203 9.24 28.89 -15.53
CA LEU A 203 8.05 28.78 -14.70
C LEU A 203 7.69 27.30 -14.48
N VAL A 204 7.72 26.88 -13.23
CA VAL A 204 7.32 25.55 -12.79
C VAL A 204 6.03 25.67 -11.99
N VAL A 205 4.98 24.99 -12.47
CA VAL A 205 3.73 24.78 -11.73
C VAL A 205 3.58 23.29 -11.48
N ARG A 206 3.45 22.87 -10.22
CA ARG A 206 3.33 21.45 -9.86
C ARG A 206 2.34 21.24 -8.72
N SER A 207 1.60 20.14 -8.78
CA SER A 207 0.80 19.62 -7.66
C SER A 207 1.71 19.05 -6.58
N ILE A 208 1.47 19.43 -5.31
CA ILE A 208 2.20 18.87 -4.17
C ILE A 208 1.96 17.35 -4.10
N GLY A 209 0.71 16.94 -4.31
CA GLY A 209 0.33 15.52 -4.32
C GLY A 209 1.09 14.74 -5.39
N ASP A 210 1.18 15.25 -6.62
CA ASP A 210 1.91 14.56 -7.70
C ASP A 210 3.41 14.47 -7.45
N TRP A 211 4.00 15.48 -6.81
CA TRP A 211 5.41 15.48 -6.44
C TRP A 211 5.72 14.35 -5.45
N TYR A 212 4.98 14.26 -4.35
CA TYR A 212 5.14 13.16 -3.38
C TYR A 212 4.73 11.80 -3.97
N GLN A 213 3.72 11.76 -4.85
CA GLN A 213 3.33 10.54 -5.55
C GLN A 213 4.47 9.98 -6.39
N THR A 214 5.21 10.84 -7.08
CA THR A 214 6.36 10.41 -7.89
C THR A 214 7.45 9.80 -7.00
N ILE A 215 7.79 10.45 -5.88
CA ILE A 215 8.80 9.96 -4.94
C ILE A 215 8.41 8.60 -4.35
N LEU A 216 7.19 8.48 -3.81
CA LEU A 216 6.73 7.22 -3.21
C LEU A 216 6.61 6.09 -4.22
N ARG A 217 6.14 6.37 -5.44
CA ARG A 217 6.07 5.37 -6.52
C ARG A 217 7.44 4.86 -6.93
N SER A 218 8.41 5.76 -7.07
CA SER A 218 9.79 5.39 -7.40
C SER A 218 10.41 4.53 -6.31
N TYR A 219 10.25 4.92 -5.03
CA TYR A 219 10.73 4.12 -3.90
C TYR A 219 10.08 2.73 -3.88
N ALA A 220 8.74 2.67 -3.96
CA ALA A 220 8.00 1.41 -3.93
C ALA A 220 8.36 0.49 -5.11
N GLY A 221 8.50 1.05 -6.31
CA GLY A 221 8.84 0.30 -7.52
C GLY A 221 10.26 -0.27 -7.46
N ILE A 222 11.26 0.57 -7.23
CA ILE A 222 12.67 0.15 -7.17
C ILE A 222 12.88 -0.80 -5.98
N GLY A 223 12.32 -0.46 -4.81
CA GLY A 223 12.41 -1.31 -3.62
C GLY A 223 11.81 -2.69 -3.86
N ALA A 224 10.62 -2.77 -4.46
CA ALA A 224 10.03 -4.07 -4.79
C ALA A 224 10.89 -4.86 -5.77
N VAL A 225 11.43 -4.25 -6.83
CA VAL A 225 12.32 -4.95 -7.76
C VAL A 225 13.53 -5.55 -7.02
N ILE A 226 14.17 -4.79 -6.14
CA ILE A 226 15.29 -5.27 -5.32
C ILE A 226 14.83 -6.44 -4.43
N THR A 227 13.71 -6.31 -3.73
CA THR A 227 13.15 -7.38 -2.88
C THR A 227 12.88 -8.66 -3.66
N TYR A 228 12.30 -8.56 -4.86
CA TYR A 228 12.03 -9.72 -5.71
C TYR A 228 13.31 -10.39 -6.19
N ILE A 229 14.32 -9.60 -6.60
CA ILE A 229 15.63 -10.15 -6.98
C ILE A 229 16.27 -10.88 -5.79
N SER A 230 16.25 -10.29 -4.60
CA SER A 230 16.81 -10.93 -3.40
C SER A 230 16.11 -12.24 -3.05
N VAL A 231 14.78 -12.30 -3.13
CA VAL A 231 14.02 -13.53 -2.87
C VAL A 231 14.29 -14.61 -3.92
N ILE A 232 14.37 -14.24 -5.20
CA ILE A 232 14.71 -15.19 -6.27
C ILE A 232 16.14 -15.71 -6.08
N GLN A 233 17.11 -14.84 -5.76
CA GLN A 233 18.49 -15.24 -5.50
C GLN A 233 18.60 -16.18 -4.28
N ASP A 234 17.91 -15.85 -3.18
CA ASP A 234 17.84 -16.71 -1.99
C ASP A 234 17.26 -18.09 -2.34
N PHE A 235 16.19 -18.12 -3.15
CA PHE A 235 15.57 -19.35 -3.63
C PHE A 235 16.55 -20.16 -4.48
N VAL A 236 17.12 -19.57 -5.53
CA VAL A 236 18.01 -20.25 -6.47
C VAL A 236 19.24 -20.79 -5.76
N THR A 237 19.87 -20.01 -4.89
CA THR A 237 21.07 -20.42 -4.15
C THR A 237 20.77 -21.61 -3.23
N ARG A 238 19.66 -21.56 -2.49
CA ARG A 238 19.26 -22.66 -1.59
C ARG A 238 18.82 -23.90 -2.36
N PHE A 239 18.17 -23.70 -3.50
CA PHE A 239 17.71 -24.79 -4.37
C PHE A 239 18.91 -25.53 -4.99
N ILE A 240 19.86 -24.80 -5.59
CA ILE A 240 21.07 -25.36 -6.20
C ILE A 240 21.91 -26.12 -5.18
N ASN A 241 22.09 -25.57 -3.97
CA ASN A 241 22.97 -26.18 -2.96
C ASN A 241 22.43 -27.49 -2.36
N ILE A 242 21.15 -27.83 -2.53
CA ILE A 242 20.48 -28.88 -1.74
C ILE A 242 19.54 -29.75 -2.59
N TYR A 243 19.86 -29.95 -3.87
CA TYR A 243 19.11 -30.87 -4.73
C TYR A 243 19.23 -32.32 -4.23
N GLY A 244 18.15 -32.83 -3.63
CA GLY A 244 18.04 -34.24 -3.24
C GLY A 244 17.04 -34.57 -2.13
N GLN A 245 16.42 -33.58 -1.47
CA GLN A 245 15.54 -33.81 -0.32
C GLN A 245 14.07 -33.39 -0.59
N PRO A 246 13.07 -34.18 -0.16
CA PRO A 246 11.66 -33.96 -0.51
C PRO A 246 11.05 -32.64 0.02
N GLY A 247 11.56 -32.08 1.13
CA GLY A 247 11.12 -30.78 1.67
C GLY A 247 11.33 -29.60 0.69
N TYR A 248 12.25 -29.73 -0.26
CA TYR A 248 12.53 -28.68 -1.24
C TYR A 248 11.49 -28.58 -2.37
N MET A 249 10.67 -29.62 -2.59
CA MET A 249 9.56 -29.53 -3.57
C MET A 249 8.48 -28.54 -3.14
N LEU A 250 8.28 -28.35 -1.83
CA LEU A 250 7.32 -27.38 -1.28
C LEU A 250 7.80 -25.92 -1.40
N ASN A 251 9.07 -25.68 -1.74
CA ASN A 251 9.57 -24.34 -2.04
C ASN A 251 9.01 -23.80 -3.36
N ILE A 252 8.68 -24.65 -4.34
CA ILE A 252 8.15 -24.20 -5.65
C ILE A 252 6.74 -23.58 -5.49
N PRO A 253 5.75 -24.26 -4.86
CA PRO A 253 4.46 -23.62 -4.55
C PRO A 253 4.61 -22.36 -3.69
N SER A 254 5.54 -22.37 -2.73
CA SER A 254 5.81 -21.20 -1.87
C SER A 254 6.30 -20.00 -2.69
N LEU A 255 7.20 -20.21 -3.66
CA LEU A 255 7.67 -19.17 -4.57
C LEU A 255 6.53 -18.64 -5.45
N ILE A 256 5.66 -19.51 -5.96
CA ILE A 256 4.49 -19.10 -6.77
C ILE A 256 3.53 -18.24 -5.93
N LEU A 257 3.25 -18.64 -4.69
CA LEU A 257 2.43 -17.86 -3.77
C LEU A 257 3.07 -16.50 -3.46
N TRP A 258 4.39 -16.47 -3.27
CA TRP A 258 5.14 -15.24 -3.03
C TRP A 258 5.13 -14.29 -4.23
N LEU A 259 5.35 -14.79 -5.45
CA LEU A 259 5.29 -13.99 -6.68
C LEU A 259 3.87 -13.49 -6.98
N GLY A 260 2.84 -14.25 -6.58
CA GLY A 260 1.45 -13.84 -6.68
C GLY A 260 1.00 -12.82 -5.63
N MET A 261 1.80 -12.59 -4.59
CA MET A 261 1.46 -11.78 -3.42
C MET A 261 0.93 -10.36 -3.75
N PRO A 262 1.50 -9.60 -4.71
CA PRO A 262 0.99 -8.27 -5.03
C PRO A 262 -0.47 -8.29 -5.47
N PHE A 263 -0.87 -9.31 -6.24
CA PHE A 263 -2.23 -9.43 -6.74
C PHE A 263 -3.22 -9.67 -5.61
N TYR A 264 -2.90 -10.58 -4.68
CA TYR A 264 -3.76 -10.86 -3.53
C TYR A 264 -3.87 -9.65 -2.60
N LEU A 265 -2.77 -8.96 -2.35
CA LEU A 265 -2.73 -7.80 -1.46
C LEU A 265 -3.48 -6.59 -2.04
N ILE A 266 -3.47 -6.40 -3.37
CA ILE A 266 -4.29 -5.35 -4.01
C ILE A 266 -5.77 -5.58 -3.72
N LEU A 267 -6.23 -6.83 -3.73
CA LEU A 267 -7.62 -7.17 -3.41
C LEU A 267 -7.95 -6.89 -1.94
N SER A 268 -7.01 -7.12 -1.01
CA SER A 268 -7.15 -6.74 0.40
C SER A 268 -7.31 -5.22 0.61
N LEU A 269 -6.83 -4.39 -0.32
CA LEU A 269 -6.93 -2.94 -0.24
C LEU A 269 -8.29 -2.39 -0.71
N ILE A 270 -9.14 -3.23 -1.34
CA ILE A 270 -10.42 -2.80 -1.90
C ILE A 270 -11.31 -2.07 -0.88
N PRO A 271 -11.51 -2.57 0.35
CA PRO A 271 -12.34 -1.88 1.34
C PRO A 271 -11.83 -0.46 1.66
N ALA A 272 -10.51 -0.29 1.79
CA ALA A 272 -9.90 1.02 2.00
C ALA A 272 -10.07 1.93 0.77
N ILE A 273 -9.93 1.41 -0.46
CA ILE A 273 -10.13 2.19 -1.69
C ILE A 273 -11.58 2.69 -1.79
N ILE A 274 -12.57 1.82 -1.53
CA ILE A 274 -13.99 2.20 -1.52
C ILE A 274 -14.22 3.26 -0.45
N PHE A 275 -13.73 3.04 0.78
CA PHE A 275 -13.88 3.98 1.88
C PHE A 275 -13.24 5.34 1.55
N ALA A 276 -12.06 5.34 0.92
CA ALA A 276 -11.40 6.54 0.44
C ALA A 276 -12.31 7.32 -0.52
N ASP A 277 -12.93 6.68 -1.50
CA ASP A 277 -13.80 7.39 -2.44
C ASP A 277 -15.07 7.94 -1.76
N LEU A 278 -15.65 7.20 -0.80
CA LEU A 278 -16.81 7.66 -0.02
C LEU A 278 -16.53 8.94 0.76
N ILE A 279 -15.33 9.06 1.36
CA ILE A 279 -14.96 10.26 2.14
C ILE A 279 -14.34 11.37 1.28
N LYS A 280 -14.32 11.26 -0.06
CA LYS A 280 -13.62 12.17 -0.98
C LYS A 280 -13.97 13.64 -0.74
N LYS A 281 -15.25 13.99 -0.62
CA LYS A 281 -15.69 15.37 -0.37
C LYS A 281 -15.15 15.90 0.96
N ASN A 282 -15.29 15.11 2.02
CA ASN A 282 -14.87 15.49 3.37
C ASN A 282 -13.36 15.69 3.45
N ARG A 283 -12.56 14.80 2.85
CA ARG A 283 -11.09 14.94 2.85
C ARG A 283 -10.61 16.18 2.09
N ILE A 284 -11.22 16.48 0.93
CA ILE A 284 -10.83 17.64 0.12
C ILE A 284 -11.09 18.92 0.93
N SER A 285 -12.28 19.03 1.53
CA SER A 285 -12.62 20.18 2.37
C SER A 285 -11.68 20.30 3.57
N TYR A 286 -11.37 19.20 4.25
CA TYR A 286 -10.48 19.18 5.41
C TYR A 286 -9.07 19.70 5.07
N ILE A 287 -8.44 19.15 4.03
CA ILE A 287 -7.08 19.53 3.63
C ILE A 287 -7.02 20.96 3.10
N ARG A 288 -8.02 21.40 2.33
CA ARG A 288 -8.10 22.80 1.89
C ARG A 288 -8.25 23.76 3.07
N ASN A 289 -9.07 23.42 4.06
CA ASN A 289 -9.21 24.24 5.28
C ASN A 289 -7.88 24.39 6.03
N ILE A 290 -7.11 23.30 6.17
CA ILE A 290 -5.76 23.36 6.73
C ILE A 290 -4.83 24.20 5.85
N GLY A 291 -4.87 23.99 4.54
CA GLY A 291 -4.12 24.77 3.56
C GLY A 291 -4.34 26.28 3.72
N ARG A 292 -5.60 26.70 3.86
CA ARG A 292 -5.97 28.10 4.13
C ARG A 292 -5.38 28.59 5.45
N LYS A 293 -5.47 27.80 6.53
CA LYS A 293 -4.90 28.16 7.86
C LYS A 293 -3.39 28.38 7.81
N ILE A 294 -2.67 27.63 6.99
CA ILE A 294 -1.23 27.82 6.81
C ILE A 294 -0.90 28.89 5.75
N GLY A 295 -1.90 29.55 5.14
CA GLY A 295 -1.75 30.68 4.21
C GLY A 295 -1.70 30.33 2.73
N ILE A 296 -2.32 29.22 2.29
CA ILE A 296 -2.47 28.88 0.86
C ILE A 296 -3.71 29.61 0.31
N LYS A 297 -3.59 30.28 -0.84
CA LYS A 297 -4.68 31.08 -1.43
C LYS A 297 -5.71 30.19 -2.14
N GLU A 298 -6.98 30.60 -2.12
CA GLU A 298 -8.09 29.83 -2.70
C GLU A 298 -8.11 29.75 -4.22
N SER A 299 -7.56 30.75 -4.90
CA SER A 299 -7.55 30.81 -6.35
C SER A 299 -6.12 31.03 -6.85
N ALA A 300 -5.50 29.99 -7.37
CA ALA A 300 -4.44 30.15 -8.35
C ALA A 300 -5.09 30.22 -9.73
N ILE A 301 -5.76 31.33 -10.07
CA ILE A 301 -5.98 31.65 -11.48
C ILE A 301 -4.60 32.10 -11.97
N ILE A 302 -3.81 31.14 -12.44
CA ILE A 302 -2.63 31.46 -13.23
C ILE A 302 -3.19 31.76 -14.62
N SER A 303 -3.72 32.97 -14.81
CA SER A 303 -3.89 33.49 -16.16
C SER A 303 -2.48 33.60 -16.74
N LEU A 304 -2.18 32.72 -17.69
CA LEU A 304 -1.10 32.94 -18.64
C LEU A 304 -1.55 34.05 -19.58
N GLU A 305 -1.70 35.27 -19.05
CA GLU A 305 -1.63 36.45 -19.91
C GLU A 305 -0.16 36.57 -20.27
N PHE A 306 0.21 35.92 -21.38
CA PHE A 306 1.27 36.44 -22.21
C PHE A 306 0.78 37.82 -22.65
N SER A 307 1.22 38.86 -21.96
CA SER A 307 1.28 40.18 -22.56
C SER A 307 2.25 40.03 -23.74
N GLY A 308 1.70 39.68 -24.89
CA GLY A 308 2.34 39.95 -26.17
C GLY A 308 2.49 41.45 -26.23
N GLU A 309 3.69 41.94 -25.97
CA GLU A 309 4.04 43.28 -26.42
C GLU A 309 4.33 43.17 -27.94
N PRO A 310 3.66 43.97 -28.77
CA PRO A 310 3.92 44.07 -30.21
C PRO A 310 5.32 44.63 -30.52
#